data_AF-A0A942YKR5-F1
#
_entry.id   AF-A0A942YKR5-F1
#
_cell.length_a   1.000
_cell.length_b   1.000
_cell.length_c   1.000
_cell.angle_alpha   90.00
_cell.angle_beta   90.00
_cell.angle_gamma   90.00
#
_symmetry.space_group_name_H-M   'P 1'
#
loop_
_entity.id
_entity.type
_entity.pdbx_description
1 polymer ?
#
loop_
_entity_poly.entity_id
_entity_poly.type
_entity_poly.pdbx_seq_one_letter_code
_entity_poly.pdbx_strand_id
1 'polypeptide(L)'
;MGVACTCGVEVNAFSASNNVKFTGQTGTTKGDLTYLADVCVNSLETSTLSLHFQDTETGANTFTFTANAITSVTCKKEGQNCVVTVVGTGLVNGTQFSFKAVFRDQVATAAKDNVQSFVITGFFDQNGAAPVPQGSIVAVGCQ
;
A
#
# COMPACT_ATOMS: atom_id res chain seq x y z
N MET A 1 10.74 10.24 -25.52
CA MET A 1 10.57 8.78 -25.29
C MET A 1 10.67 8.58 -23.78
N GLY A 2 9.52 8.58 -23.10
CA GLY A 2 9.48 8.42 -21.64
C GLY A 2 9.92 7.02 -21.25
N VAL A 3 10.72 6.91 -20.20
CA VAL A 3 11.21 5.62 -19.71
C VAL A 3 10.00 4.76 -19.32
N ALA A 4 9.77 3.67 -20.05
CA ALA A 4 8.74 2.70 -19.68
C ALA A 4 9.14 2.05 -18.36
N CYS A 5 8.23 2.06 -17.38
CA CYS A 5 8.52 1.47 -16.09
C CYS A 5 8.68 -0.05 -16.22
N THR A 6 9.83 -0.58 -15.81
CA THR A 6 10.14 -2.02 -15.86
C THR A 6 9.54 -2.81 -14.69
N CYS A 7 9.14 -2.13 -13.63
CA CYS A 7 8.38 -2.69 -12.52
C CYS A 7 7.84 -1.56 -11.66
N GLY A 8 6.53 -1.53 -11.43
CA GLY A 8 5.87 -0.47 -10.70
C GLY A 8 4.41 -0.79 -10.39
N VAL A 9 3.76 0.15 -9.72
CA VAL A 9 2.34 0.06 -9.42
C VAL A 9 1.73 1.45 -9.35
N GLU A 10 0.55 1.60 -9.94
CA GLU A 10 -0.34 2.73 -9.75
C GLU A 10 -1.50 2.26 -8.86
N VAL A 11 -1.77 2.98 -7.78
CA VAL A 11 -2.80 2.65 -6.81
C VAL A 11 -3.66 3.86 -6.54
N ASN A 12 -4.97 3.70 -6.69
CA ASN A 12 -5.98 4.62 -6.18
C ASN A 12 -7.14 3.80 -5.62
N ALA A 13 -6.95 3.36 -4.38
CA ALA A 13 -7.77 2.32 -3.79
C ALA A 13 -8.34 2.74 -2.44
N PHE A 14 -9.57 2.32 -2.18
CA PHE A 14 -10.27 2.53 -0.92
C PHE A 14 -10.82 1.20 -0.41
N SER A 15 -10.61 0.93 0.88
CA SER A 15 -11.13 -0.25 1.56
C SER A 15 -11.77 0.17 2.89
N ALA A 16 -13.07 -0.06 3.02
CA ALA A 16 -13.83 0.32 4.21
C ALA A 16 -13.83 -0.78 5.28
N SER A 17 -13.99 -0.39 6.54
CA SER A 17 -14.27 -1.29 7.67
C SER A 17 -13.22 -2.39 7.90
N ASN A 18 -11.94 -2.04 7.78
CA ASN A 18 -10.81 -2.93 8.03
C ASN A 18 -10.41 -2.93 9.50
N ASN A 19 -10.07 -4.11 10.03
CA ASN A 19 -9.50 -4.25 11.37
C ASN A 19 -7.98 -4.19 11.29
N VAL A 20 -7.40 -3.10 11.79
CA VAL A 20 -5.95 -2.86 11.79
C VAL A 20 -5.37 -2.99 13.19
N LYS A 21 -4.05 -3.12 13.29
CA LYS A 21 -3.34 -3.20 14.57
C LYS A 21 -2.32 -2.07 14.68
N PHE A 22 -2.35 -1.39 15.82
CA PHE A 22 -1.33 -0.41 16.19
C PHE A 22 -0.32 -1.01 17.18
N THR A 23 0.93 -0.63 17.02
CA THR A 23 2.00 -1.06 17.93
C THR A 23 1.77 -0.43 19.31
N GLY A 24 1.82 -1.25 20.36
CA GLY A 24 1.61 -0.80 21.74
C GLY A 24 0.13 -0.72 22.18
N GLN A 25 -0.82 -1.01 21.29
CA GLN A 25 -2.25 -1.11 21.64
C GLN A 25 -2.70 -2.57 21.75
N THR A 26 -3.54 -2.86 22.74
CA THR A 26 -4.21 -4.16 22.87
C THR A 26 -5.47 -4.19 22.02
N GLY A 27 -5.56 -5.16 21.11
CA GLY A 27 -6.71 -5.36 20.22
C GLY A 27 -6.46 -4.88 18.79
N THR A 28 -7.54 -4.76 18.04
CA THR A 28 -7.57 -4.17 16.69
C THR A 28 -8.49 -2.97 16.69
N THR A 29 -8.18 -1.98 15.85
CA THR A 29 -9.03 -0.80 15.63
C THR A 29 -9.71 -0.96 14.29
N LYS A 30 -11.01 -0.68 14.22
CA LYS A 30 -11.74 -0.71 12.95
C LYS A 30 -11.72 0.67 12.27
N GLY A 31 -11.36 0.68 10.99
CA GLY A 31 -11.35 1.91 10.22
C GLY A 31 -11.26 1.72 8.71
N ASP A 32 -11.27 2.84 8.00
CA ASP A 32 -11.20 2.88 6.55
C ASP A 32 -9.76 3.15 6.11
N LEU A 33 -9.35 2.56 4.99
CA LEU A 33 -8.01 2.65 4.42
C LEU A 33 -8.08 3.23 3.02
N THR A 34 -7.34 4.30 2.78
CA THR A 34 -7.15 4.91 1.46
C THR A 34 -5.69 4.79 1.05
N TYR A 35 -5.44 4.13 -0.07
CA TYR A 35 -4.11 3.90 -0.61
C TYR A 35 -3.94 4.71 -1.89
N LEU A 36 -2.87 5.49 -1.95
CA LEU A 36 -2.45 6.19 -3.15
C LEU A 36 -0.99 5.84 -3.43
N ALA A 37 -0.70 5.41 -4.64
CA ALA A 37 0.68 5.14 -5.04
C ALA A 37 0.87 5.40 -6.53
N ASP A 38 2.02 5.96 -6.87
CA ASP A 38 2.57 6.03 -8.22
C ASP A 38 4.05 5.67 -8.07
N VAL A 39 4.36 4.40 -8.26
CA VAL A 39 5.67 3.84 -7.93
C VAL A 39 6.28 3.18 -9.15
N CYS A 40 7.52 3.52 -9.44
CA CYS A 40 8.29 2.91 -10.50
C CYS A 40 9.75 2.64 -10.09
N VAL A 41 10.23 1.42 -10.33
CA VAL A 41 11.61 0.99 -10.03
C VAL A 41 12.67 1.84 -10.74
N ASN A 42 12.36 2.38 -11.93
CA ASN A 42 13.29 3.20 -12.71
C ASN A 42 13.36 4.65 -12.22
N SER A 43 12.43 5.07 -11.35
CA SER A 43 12.31 6.45 -10.86
C SER A 43 11.85 6.47 -9.41
N LEU A 44 12.62 5.79 -8.54
CA LEU A 44 12.31 5.69 -7.11
C LEU A 44 12.24 7.06 -6.41
N GLU A 45 13.05 8.02 -6.85
CA GLU A 45 13.12 9.37 -6.26
C GLU A 45 11.86 10.20 -6.51
N THR A 46 11.17 9.97 -7.61
CA THR A 46 9.91 10.66 -7.96
C THR A 46 8.68 9.82 -7.63
N SER A 47 8.88 8.57 -7.19
CA SER A 47 7.80 7.66 -6.84
C SER A 47 7.12 8.13 -5.55
N THR A 48 5.79 8.06 -5.51
CA THR A 48 4.99 8.49 -4.38
C THR A 48 4.16 7.33 -3.84
N LEU A 49 4.00 7.29 -2.52
CA LEU A 49 3.13 6.33 -1.85
C LEU A 49 2.60 6.97 -0.57
N SER A 50 1.29 6.88 -0.34
CA SER A 50 0.67 7.31 0.89
C SER A 50 -0.44 6.36 1.31
N LEU A 51 -0.65 6.32 2.62
CA LEU A 51 -1.73 5.60 3.25
C LEU A 51 -2.43 6.56 4.20
N HIS A 52 -3.74 6.67 4.06
CA HIS A 52 -4.58 7.31 5.07
C HIS A 52 -5.42 6.25 5.76
N PHE A 53 -5.35 6.21 7.09
CA PHE A 53 -6.24 5.40 7.90
C PHE A 53 -7.15 6.31 8.70
N GLN A 54 -8.45 6.06 8.59
CA GLN A 54 -9.48 6.78 9.33
C GLN A 54 -10.14 5.83 10.33
N ASP A 55 -9.94 6.10 11.62
CA ASP A 55 -10.58 5.34 12.71
C ASP A 55 -12.09 5.65 12.72
N THR A 56 -12.91 4.60 12.53
CA THR A 56 -14.38 4.73 12.45
C THR A 56 -15.10 4.44 13.77
N GLU A 57 -14.37 3.97 14.78
CA GLU A 57 -14.94 3.62 16.09
C GLU A 57 -14.78 4.77 17.08
N THR A 58 -13.56 5.30 17.18
CA THR A 58 -13.22 6.33 18.17
C THR A 58 -12.69 7.61 17.53
N GLY A 59 -12.19 7.53 16.30
CA GLY A 59 -11.49 8.61 15.62
C GLY A 59 -10.07 8.88 16.12
N ALA A 60 -9.67 8.29 17.27
CA ALA A 60 -8.42 8.64 17.96
C ALA A 60 -7.16 8.17 17.22
N ASN A 61 -7.26 7.10 16.43
CA ASN A 61 -6.11 6.51 15.74
C ASN A 61 -6.01 6.92 14.26
N THR A 62 -6.70 7.98 13.85
CA THR A 62 -6.65 8.48 12.47
C THR A 62 -5.25 9.04 12.17
N PHE A 63 -4.64 8.61 11.07
CA PHE A 63 -3.32 9.08 10.66
C PHE A 63 -3.16 9.10 9.14
N THR A 64 -2.19 9.90 8.69
CA THR A 64 -1.70 9.87 7.32
C THR A 64 -0.21 9.51 7.33
N PHE A 65 0.12 8.50 6.55
CA PHE A 65 1.47 8.10 6.23
C PHE A 65 1.81 8.55 4.81
N THR A 66 2.98 9.16 4.65
CA THR A 66 3.52 9.53 3.34
C THR A 66 4.94 9.01 3.22
N ALA A 67 5.22 8.18 2.23
CA ALA A 67 6.55 7.72 1.91
C ALA A 67 7.43 8.92 1.50
N ASN A 68 8.61 9.02 2.10
CA ASN A 68 9.60 10.05 1.78
C ASN A 68 10.80 9.48 1.02
N ALA A 69 11.06 8.18 1.13
CA ALA A 69 12.08 7.50 0.35
C ALA A 69 11.63 6.06 0.05
N ILE A 70 11.57 5.70 -1.22
CA ILE A 70 11.34 4.32 -1.67
C ILE A 70 12.70 3.73 -2.04
N THR A 71 13.04 2.60 -1.43
CA THR A 71 14.38 1.99 -1.54
C THR A 71 14.38 0.75 -2.43
N SER A 72 13.23 0.07 -2.52
CA SER A 72 13.10 -1.14 -3.32
C SER A 72 11.67 -1.29 -3.82
N VAL A 73 11.55 -1.68 -5.08
CA VAL A 73 10.31 -2.06 -5.74
C VAL A 73 10.58 -3.37 -6.45
N THR A 74 9.77 -4.39 -6.16
CA THR A 74 9.91 -5.72 -6.76
C THR A 74 8.57 -6.19 -7.27
N CYS A 75 8.55 -6.66 -8.52
CA CYS A 75 7.37 -7.22 -9.16
C CYS A 75 7.57 -8.71 -9.30
N LYS A 76 6.56 -9.47 -8.92
CA LYS A 76 6.54 -10.92 -9.04
C LYS A 76 5.24 -11.32 -9.70
N LYS A 77 5.36 -11.97 -10.85
CA LYS A 77 4.22 -12.58 -11.52
C LYS A 77 3.81 -13.86 -10.82
N GLU A 78 2.53 -13.99 -10.49
CA GLU A 78 1.94 -15.17 -9.85
C GLU A 78 0.79 -15.67 -10.71
N GLY A 79 1.11 -16.55 -11.67
CA GLY A 79 0.18 -16.98 -12.69
C GLY A 79 -0.18 -15.79 -13.60
N GLN A 80 -1.44 -15.36 -13.53
CA GLN A 80 -1.93 -14.21 -14.28
C GLN A 80 -2.00 -12.91 -13.44
N ASN A 81 -1.73 -13.01 -12.12
CA ASN A 81 -1.73 -11.85 -11.23
C ASN A 81 -0.32 -11.26 -11.13
N CYS A 82 -0.23 -9.99 -10.77
CA CYS A 82 1.04 -9.36 -10.42
C CYS A 82 1.06 -8.96 -8.94
N VAL A 83 2.15 -9.30 -8.26
CA VAL A 83 2.43 -8.86 -6.90
C VAL A 83 3.56 -7.84 -6.92
N VAL A 84 3.27 -6.61 -6.50
CA VAL A 84 4.24 -5.52 -6.41
C VAL A 84 4.53 -5.24 -4.94
N THR A 85 5.79 -5.41 -4.53
CA THR A 85 6.27 -5.13 -3.19
C THR A 85 7.07 -3.84 -3.21
N VAL A 86 6.67 -2.87 -2.38
CA VAL A 86 7.31 -1.56 -2.21
C VAL A 86 7.86 -1.47 -0.79
N VAL A 87 9.13 -1.11 -0.66
CA VAL A 87 9.83 -0.97 0.63
C VAL A 87 10.55 0.37 0.69
N GLY A 88 10.50 1.01 1.85
CA GLY A 88 11.19 2.27 2.06
C GLY A 88 10.94 2.84 3.44
N THR A 89 11.04 4.17 3.54
CA THR A 89 10.68 4.94 4.71
C THR A 89 9.60 5.97 4.39
N GLY A 90 8.84 6.35 5.41
CA GLY A 90 7.89 7.45 5.33
C GLY A 90 7.62 8.05 6.69
N LEU A 91 6.80 9.10 6.69
CA LEU A 91 6.48 9.88 7.89
C LEU A 91 5.06 9.59 8.34
N VAL A 92 4.87 9.41 9.64
CA VAL A 92 3.57 9.57 10.32
C VAL A 92 3.72 10.70 11.33
N ASN A 93 2.91 11.75 11.20
CA ASN A 93 2.97 12.93 12.08
C ASN A 93 4.41 13.48 12.29
N GLY A 94 5.21 13.48 11.22
CA GLY A 94 6.61 13.94 11.23
C GLY A 94 7.64 12.96 11.78
N THR A 95 7.23 11.81 12.31
CA THR A 95 8.15 10.75 12.75
C THR A 95 8.41 9.75 11.63
N GLN A 96 9.68 9.41 11.38
CA GLN A 96 10.06 8.50 10.30
C GLN A 96 9.97 7.03 10.72
N PHE A 97 9.38 6.21 9.86
CA PHE A 97 9.26 4.77 10.01
C PHE A 97 9.66 4.04 8.74
N SER A 98 10.17 2.82 8.88
CA SER A 98 10.32 1.90 7.76
C SER A 98 8.98 1.25 7.42
N PHE A 99 8.67 1.05 6.15
CA PHE A 99 7.43 0.42 5.72
C PHE A 99 7.65 -0.66 4.67
N LYS A 100 6.68 -1.55 4.56
CA LYS A 100 6.54 -2.54 3.50
C LYS A 100 5.08 -2.59 3.06
N ALA A 101 4.83 -2.32 1.78
CA ALA A 101 3.53 -2.45 1.16
C ALA A 101 3.58 -3.53 0.07
N VAL A 102 2.56 -4.37 0.00
CA VAL A 102 2.42 -5.43 -0.99
C VAL A 102 1.08 -5.28 -1.67
N PHE A 103 1.10 -4.90 -2.93
CA PHE A 103 -0.06 -4.72 -3.78
C PHE A 103 -0.20 -5.92 -4.70
N ARG A 104 -1.44 -6.36 -4.92
CA ARG A 104 -1.75 -7.43 -5.86
C ARG A 104 -2.77 -6.93 -6.86
N ASP A 105 -2.27 -6.71 -8.07
CA ASP A 105 -3.08 -6.53 -9.26
C ASP A 105 -3.60 -7.90 -9.70
N GLN A 106 -4.92 -8.05 -9.66
CA GLN A 106 -5.58 -9.28 -10.04
C GLN A 106 -5.98 -9.22 -11.51
N VAL A 107 -6.12 -10.39 -12.14
CA VAL A 107 -6.61 -10.46 -13.50
C VAL A 107 -7.89 -9.66 -13.73
N ALA A 108 -8.08 -9.17 -14.96
CA ALA A 108 -9.25 -8.40 -15.37
C ALA A 108 -10.61 -9.12 -15.18
N THR A 109 -10.61 -10.42 -14.89
CA THR A 109 -11.82 -11.20 -14.59
C THR A 109 -12.08 -11.38 -13.09
N ALA A 110 -11.16 -10.97 -12.22
CA ALA A 110 -11.33 -11.02 -10.78
C ALA A 110 -12.28 -9.93 -10.30
N ALA A 111 -13.07 -10.21 -9.27
CA ALA A 111 -14.05 -9.25 -8.75
C ALA A 111 -13.40 -8.05 -8.00
N LYS A 112 -12.16 -8.20 -7.53
CA LYS A 112 -11.46 -7.24 -6.65
C LYS A 112 -9.95 -7.36 -6.82
N ASP A 113 -9.25 -6.24 -6.68
CA ASP A 113 -7.81 -6.23 -6.41
C ASP A 113 -7.57 -6.36 -4.90
N ASN A 114 -6.31 -6.49 -4.50
CA ASN A 114 -6.00 -6.71 -3.09
C ASN A 114 -4.71 -6.02 -2.65
N VAL A 115 -4.81 -5.19 -1.61
CA VAL A 115 -3.64 -4.78 -0.84
C VAL A 115 -3.33 -5.94 0.11
N GLN A 116 -2.39 -6.81 -0.26
CA GLN A 116 -2.06 -8.01 0.52
C GLN A 116 -1.56 -7.68 1.94
N SER A 117 -0.75 -6.63 2.06
CA SER A 117 -0.27 -6.16 3.35
C SER A 117 0.23 -4.73 3.24
N PHE A 118 -0.01 -3.94 4.28
CA PHE A 118 0.66 -2.65 4.48
C PHE A 118 1.14 -2.58 5.93
N VAL A 119 2.45 -2.56 6.13
CA VAL A 119 3.08 -2.56 7.45
C VAL A 119 4.00 -1.36 7.57
N ILE A 120 3.78 -0.54 8.59
CA ILE A 120 4.68 0.53 9.05
C ILE A 120 5.33 0.01 10.32
N THR A 121 6.60 -0.37 10.24
CA THR A 121 7.32 -1.09 11.28
C THR A 121 7.36 -0.28 12.57
N GLY A 122 6.90 -0.88 13.67
CA GLY A 122 6.85 -0.24 14.98
C GLY A 122 5.69 0.75 15.16
N PHE A 123 4.77 0.85 14.19
CA PHE A 123 3.62 1.77 14.27
C PHE A 123 2.29 1.10 13.90
N PHE A 124 2.15 0.59 12.68
CA PHE A 124 0.88 0.14 12.11
C PHE A 124 1.04 -1.15 11.32
N ASP A 125 0.06 -2.04 11.44
CA ASP A 125 -0.09 -3.25 10.65
C ASP A 125 -1.54 -3.37 10.18
N GLN A 126 -1.76 -3.44 8.87
CA GLN A 126 -3.07 -3.66 8.26
C GLN A 126 -3.74 -4.97 8.74
N ASN A 127 -2.99 -5.91 9.30
CA ASN A 127 -3.45 -7.15 9.90
C ASN A 127 -4.25 -8.04 8.93
N GLY A 128 -3.70 -8.22 7.73
CA GLY A 128 -4.26 -9.07 6.69
C GLY A 128 -4.45 -8.33 5.37
N ALA A 129 -5.09 -9.02 4.42
CA ALA A 129 -5.32 -8.48 3.09
C ALA A 129 -6.59 -7.62 3.07
N ALA A 130 -6.52 -6.44 2.46
CA ALA A 130 -7.63 -5.51 2.32
C ALA A 130 -8.14 -5.55 0.86
N PRO A 131 -9.31 -6.17 0.61
CA PRO A 131 -9.91 -6.19 -0.72
C PRO A 131 -10.30 -4.78 -1.14
N VAL A 132 -9.99 -4.42 -2.38
CA VAL A 132 -10.28 -3.11 -2.97
C VAL A 132 -10.98 -3.29 -4.32
N PRO A 133 -11.67 -2.27 -4.85
CA PRO A 133 -12.31 -2.36 -6.16
C PRO A 133 -11.32 -2.84 -7.23
N GLN A 134 -11.80 -3.63 -8.18
CA GLN A 134 -10.98 -4.05 -9.31
C GLN A 134 -10.56 -2.85 -10.16
N GLY A 135 -9.33 -2.85 -10.68
CA GLY A 135 -8.75 -1.76 -11.44
C GLY A 135 -8.25 -0.59 -10.57
N SER A 136 -8.29 -0.73 -9.25
CA SER A 136 -7.74 0.26 -8.32
C SER A 136 -6.25 0.05 -8.04
N ILE A 137 -5.73 -1.12 -8.39
CA ILE A 137 -4.30 -1.45 -8.37
C ILE A 137 -3.93 -1.88 -9.79
N VAL A 138 -3.04 -1.13 -10.44
CA VAL A 138 -2.54 -1.45 -11.78
C VAL A 138 -1.04 -1.68 -11.69
N ALA A 139 -0.58 -2.91 -11.91
CA ALA A 139 0.84 -3.20 -11.97
C ALA A 139 1.41 -2.77 -13.31
N VAL A 140 2.56 -2.08 -13.28
CA VAL A 140 3.26 -1.60 -14.48
C VAL A 140 4.55 -2.39 -14.67
N GLY A 141 4.81 -2.85 -15.89
CA GLY A 141 6.07 -3.55 -16.21
C GLY A 141 6.19 -4.95 -15.60
N CYS A 142 5.10 -5.52 -15.07
CA CYS A 142 5.13 -6.84 -14.47
C CYS A 142 5.20 -7.95 -15.54
N GLN A 143 6.42 -8.33 -15.92
CA GLN A 143 6.70 -9.34 -16.95
C GLN A 143 6.98 -10.72 -16.35
#